data_AF-A0A8B8CTN1-F1
#
_entry.id   AF-A0A8B8CTN1-F1
#
_cell.length_a   1.000
_cell.length_b   1.000
_cell.length_c   1.000
_cell.angle_alpha   90.00
_cell.angle_beta   90.00
_cell.angle_gamma   90.00
#
_symmetry.space_group_name_H-M   'P 1'
#
loop_
_entity.id
_entity.type
_entity.pdbx_description
1 polymer ?
#
loop_
_entity_poly.entity_id
_entity_poly.type
_entity_poly.pdbx_seq_one_letter_code
_entity_poly.pdbx_strand_id
1 'polypeptide(L)'
;MNKKSCICLFYIALLVLPAPILAKVRAEKDRKKRQALAAPLVGLAGATVGPALFALLVATYGIYKIASLGIKSDRDSHPCDRGYCRKKCFDKEHVDWGLTTGCGDYYCCVY
;
A
#
# COMPACT_ATOMS: atom_id res chain seq x y z
N MET A 1 17.39 -39.97 39.94
CA MET A 1 16.56 -39.10 39.06
C MET A 1 15.85 -39.98 38.05
N ASN A 2 14.51 -40.03 38.08
CA ASN A 2 13.72 -40.98 37.28
C ASN A 2 13.91 -40.73 35.78
N LYS A 3 14.29 -41.75 34.99
CA LYS A 3 14.54 -41.68 33.52
C LYS A 3 13.40 -41.00 32.75
N LYS A 4 12.14 -41.16 33.21
CA LYS A 4 10.94 -40.51 32.64
C LYS A 4 10.93 -38.99 32.82
N SER A 5 11.49 -38.48 33.91
CA SER A 5 11.51 -37.05 34.23
C SER A 5 12.47 -36.26 33.32
N CYS A 6 13.59 -36.86 32.92
CA CYS A 6 14.53 -36.22 31.99
C CYS A 6 13.95 -36.09 30.57
N ILE A 7 13.20 -37.09 30.11
CA ILE A 7 12.60 -37.08 28.76
C ILE A 7 11.52 -35.99 28.66
N CYS A 8 10.72 -35.80 29.72
CA CYS A 8 9.72 -34.73 29.77
C CYS A 8 10.36 -33.33 29.73
N LEU A 9 11.45 -33.12 30.46
CA LEU A 9 12.17 -31.84 30.45
C LEU A 9 12.79 -31.54 29.08
N PHE A 10 13.35 -32.56 28.41
CA PHE A 10 13.86 -32.43 27.04
C PHE A 10 12.76 -32.08 26.04
N TYR A 11 11.57 -32.68 26.15
CA TYR A 11 10.43 -32.37 25.28
C TYR A 11 9.91 -30.95 25.47
N ILE A 12 9.84 -30.47 26.71
CA ILE A 12 9.42 -29.10 27.02
C ILE A 12 10.44 -28.09 26.47
N ALA A 13 11.74 -28.36 26.63
CA ALA A 13 12.79 -27.52 26.06
C ALA A 13 12.71 -27.48 24.52
N LEU A 14 12.53 -28.63 23.86
CA LEU A 14 12.43 -28.70 22.40
C LEU A 14 11.22 -27.94 21.83
N LEU A 15 10.11 -27.84 22.58
CA LEU A 15 8.91 -27.14 22.17
C LEU A 15 8.98 -25.62 22.42
N VAL A 16 9.68 -25.18 23.47
CA VAL A 16 9.75 -23.77 23.86
C VAL A 16 10.84 -23.01 23.11
N LEU A 17 11.96 -23.66 22.76
CA LEU A 17 13.09 -23.04 22.05
C LEU A 17 12.77 -22.51 20.62
N PRO A 18 11.98 -23.19 19.77
CA PRO A 18 11.71 -22.71 18.41
C PRO A 18 10.62 -21.64 18.34
N ALA A 19 9.77 -21.50 19.37
CA ALA A 19 8.70 -20.50 19.42
C ALA A 19 9.18 -19.03 19.25
N PRO A 20 10.23 -18.55 19.94
CA PRO A 20 10.73 -17.18 19.75
C PRO A 20 11.35 -16.95 18.37
N ILE A 21 11.95 -17.98 17.76
CA ILE A 21 12.53 -17.91 16.42
C ILE A 21 11.41 -17.77 15.38
N LEU A 22 10.36 -18.59 15.50
CA LEU A 22 9.20 -18.55 14.61
C LEU A 22 8.44 -17.22 14.72
N ALA A 23 8.34 -16.66 15.93
CA ALA A 23 7.76 -15.33 16.18
C ALA A 23 8.58 -14.22 15.52
N LYS A 24 9.92 -14.25 15.63
CA LYS A 24 10.82 -13.30 14.96
C LYS A 24 10.70 -13.36 13.44
N VAL A 25 10.67 -14.56 12.87
CA VAL A 25 10.54 -14.77 11.42
C VAL A 25 9.20 -14.27 10.90
N ARG A 26 8.10 -14.47 11.63
CA ARG A 26 6.80 -13.87 11.28
C ARG A 26 6.82 -12.35 11.36
N ALA A 27 7.38 -11.79 12.43
CA ALA A 27 7.47 -10.35 12.61
C ALA A 27 8.31 -9.67 11.52
N GLU A 28 9.42 -10.27 11.10
CA GLU A 28 10.23 -9.78 9.97
C GLU A 28 9.52 -9.90 8.63
N LYS A 29 8.80 -11.01 8.40
CA LYS A 29 8.01 -11.20 7.18
C LYS A 29 6.90 -10.16 7.07
N ASP A 30 6.22 -9.85 8.18
CA ASP A 30 5.20 -8.80 8.24
C ASP A 30 5.81 -7.40 8.10
N ARG A 31 7.00 -7.16 8.67
CA ARG A 31 7.74 -5.90 8.49
C ARG A 31 8.12 -5.67 7.04
N LYS A 32 8.66 -6.69 6.34
CA LYS A 32 8.97 -6.60 4.90
C LYS A 32 7.73 -6.37 4.06
N LYS A 33 6.62 -7.03 4.39
CA LYS A 33 5.33 -6.84 3.71
C LYS A 33 4.80 -5.41 3.90
N ARG A 34 4.91 -4.85 5.10
CA ARG A 34 4.56 -3.44 5.40
C ARG A 34 5.48 -2.44 4.70
N GLN A 35 6.78 -2.74 4.58
CA GLN A 35 7.74 -1.89 3.87
C GLN A 35 7.50 -1.89 2.35
N ALA A 36 7.17 -3.04 1.77
CA ALA A 36 6.82 -3.13 0.35
C ALA A 36 5.53 -2.35 0.02
N LEU A 37 4.55 -2.33 0.93
CA LEU A 37 3.35 -1.49 0.80
C LEU A 37 3.64 0.01 1.02
N ALA A 38 4.63 0.37 1.84
CA ALA A 38 4.95 1.76 2.11
C ALA A 38 5.62 2.49 0.93
N ALA A 39 6.40 1.78 0.11
CA ALA A 39 7.10 2.35 -1.04
C ALA A 39 6.17 3.07 -2.05
N PRO A 40 5.03 2.49 -2.49
CA PRO A 40 4.11 3.18 -3.40
C PRO A 40 3.38 4.39 -2.79
N LEU A 41 3.25 4.48 -1.45
CA LEU A 41 2.60 5.65 -0.83
C LEU A 41 3.44 6.92 -0.91
N VAL A 42 4.76 6.79 -0.77
CA VAL A 42 5.66 7.94 -0.81
C VAL A 42 5.62 8.59 -2.20
N GLY A 43 5.50 7.79 -3.26
CA GLY A 43 5.32 8.29 -4.63
C GLY A 43 4.00 9.02 -4.87
N LEU A 44 3.03 8.89 -3.96
CA LEU A 44 1.74 9.58 -4.01
C LEU A 44 1.69 10.80 -3.06
N ALA A 45 2.76 11.12 -2.34
CA ALA A 45 2.76 12.28 -1.44
C ALA A 45 2.44 13.58 -2.21
N GLY A 46 1.44 14.32 -1.73
CA GLY A 46 0.93 15.53 -2.37
C GLY A 46 0.11 15.29 -3.66
N ALA A 47 -0.11 14.03 -4.05
CA ALA A 47 -0.89 13.71 -5.23
C ALA A 47 -2.39 13.88 -4.99
N THR A 48 -3.11 14.17 -6.07
CA THR A 48 -4.56 14.09 -6.12
C THR A 48 -4.92 12.80 -6.84
N VAL A 49 -5.78 11.98 -6.22
CA VAL A 49 -6.19 10.66 -6.72
C VAL A 49 -7.70 10.56 -6.77
N GLY A 50 -8.19 9.62 -7.56
CA GLY A 50 -9.63 9.37 -7.68
C GLY A 50 -10.28 8.82 -6.42
N PRO A 51 -11.61 8.93 -6.28
CA PRO A 51 -12.31 8.55 -5.05
C PRO A 51 -12.15 7.08 -4.70
N ALA A 52 -12.14 6.20 -5.71
CA ALA A 52 -11.95 4.76 -5.51
C ALA A 52 -10.55 4.43 -4.97
N LEU A 53 -9.50 5.04 -5.54
CA LEU A 53 -8.13 4.83 -5.08
C LEU A 53 -7.91 5.47 -3.70
N PHE A 54 -8.49 6.65 -3.45
CA PHE A 54 -8.46 7.29 -2.15
C PHE A 54 -9.10 6.41 -1.07
N ALA A 55 -10.30 5.86 -1.32
CA ALA A 55 -10.97 4.96 -0.39
C ALA A 55 -10.13 3.70 -0.11
N LEU A 56 -9.51 3.13 -1.14
CA LEU A 56 -8.60 1.98 -0.98
C LEU A 56 -7.40 2.34 -0.10
N LEU A 57 -6.76 3.48 -0.34
CA LEU A 57 -5.62 3.98 0.44
C LEU A 57 -5.98 4.25 1.90
N VAL A 58 -7.16 4.82 2.15
CA VAL A 58 -7.68 5.05 3.50
C VAL A 58 -7.96 3.73 4.21
N ALA A 59 -8.57 2.75 3.52
CA ALA A 59 -8.86 1.43 4.09
C ALA A 59 -7.58 0.63 4.41
N THR A 60 -6.52 0.83 3.63
CA THR A 60 -5.26 0.07 3.77
C THR A 60 -4.26 0.71 4.73
N TYR A 61 -4.16 2.05 4.77
CA TYR A 61 -3.15 2.76 5.55
C TYR A 61 -3.73 3.67 6.65
N GLY A 62 -5.03 3.91 6.63
CA GLY A 62 -5.73 4.80 7.56
C GLY A 62 -5.73 6.26 7.12
N ILE A 63 -6.85 6.94 7.39
CA ILE A 63 -7.07 8.35 7.01
C ILE A 63 -5.95 9.28 7.51
N TYR A 64 -5.43 9.04 8.72
CA TYR A 64 -4.39 9.88 9.33
C TYR A 64 -3.10 9.88 8.51
N LYS A 65 -2.69 8.70 8.02
CA LYS A 65 -1.47 8.57 7.23
C LYS A 65 -1.63 9.19 5.85
N ILE A 66 -2.79 9.00 5.21
CA ILE A 66 -3.13 9.61 3.93
C ILE A 66 -3.16 11.15 4.04
N ALA A 67 -3.77 11.68 5.10
CA ALA A 67 -3.80 13.12 5.37
C ALA A 67 -2.40 13.70 5.62
N SER A 68 -1.55 13.00 6.40
CA SER A 68 -0.17 13.44 6.68
C SER A 68 0.70 13.50 5.43
N LEU A 69 0.38 12.72 4.40
CA LEU A 69 1.07 12.72 3.11
C LEU A 69 0.46 13.72 2.11
N GLY A 70 -0.58 14.47 2.50
CA GLY A 70 -1.23 15.46 1.64
C GLY A 70 -1.94 14.85 0.43
N ILE A 71 -2.27 13.56 0.48
CA ILE A 71 -3.01 12.89 -0.59
C ILE A 71 -4.45 13.38 -0.54
N LYS A 72 -4.98 13.84 -1.67
CA LYS A 72 -6.35 14.37 -1.79
C LYS A 72 -7.19 13.50 -2.72
N SER A 73 -8.49 13.47 -2.46
CA SER A 73 -9.47 12.90 -3.38
C SER A 73 -10.03 13.99 -4.28
N ASP A 74 -10.10 13.73 -5.58
CA ASP A 74 -10.86 14.55 -6.52
C ASP A 74 -11.72 13.64 -7.40
N ARG A 75 -12.96 14.05 -7.68
CA ARG A 75 -13.90 13.28 -8.49
C ARG A 75 -13.42 13.15 -9.92
N ASP A 76 -12.76 14.18 -10.44
CA ASP A 76 -12.33 14.26 -11.83
C ASP A 76 -10.98 13.58 -12.05
N SER A 77 -10.35 13.06 -10.99
CA SER A 77 -9.09 12.34 -11.04
C SER A 77 -9.30 10.83 -11.20
N HIS A 78 -9.77 10.33 -12.34
CA HIS A 78 -10.05 8.91 -12.56
C HIS A 78 -9.35 8.34 -13.81
N PRO A 79 -9.31 7.01 -14.00
CA PRO A 79 -8.84 6.43 -15.26
C PRO A 79 -9.71 6.89 -16.44
N CYS A 80 -9.08 7.12 -17.59
CA CYS A 80 -9.74 7.38 -18.86
C CYS A 80 -9.16 6.42 -19.91
N ASP A 81 -9.88 5.36 -20.30
CA ASP A 81 -9.44 4.30 -21.23
C ASP A 81 -7.94 3.92 -21.21
N ARG A 82 -7.11 4.64 -21.96
CA ARG A 82 -5.66 4.39 -22.11
C ARG A 82 -4.75 5.28 -21.24
N GLY A 83 -5.34 6.13 -20.39
CA GLY A 83 -4.66 7.13 -19.60
C GLY A 83 -5.32 7.40 -18.26
N TYR A 84 -5.00 8.55 -17.68
CA TYR A 84 -5.52 8.99 -16.39
C TYR A 84 -5.88 10.47 -16.41
N CYS A 85 -7.07 10.82 -15.93
CA CYS A 85 -7.53 12.19 -15.83
C CYS A 85 -6.73 12.95 -14.77
N ARG A 86 -6.07 14.05 -15.16
CA ARG A 86 -5.29 14.92 -14.27
C ARG A 86 -5.50 16.37 -14.66
N LYS A 87 -5.38 17.27 -13.69
CA LYS A 87 -5.41 18.72 -13.92
C LYS A 87 -4.27 19.21 -14.81
N LYS A 88 -3.14 18.50 -14.78
CA LYS A 88 -1.97 18.72 -15.64
C LYS A 88 -1.29 17.37 -15.90
N CYS A 89 -0.92 17.13 -17.15
CA CYS A 89 -0.14 15.95 -17.55
C CYS A 89 1.34 16.14 -17.24
N PHE A 90 2.06 15.05 -17.05
CA PHE A 90 3.52 15.08 -16.93
C PHE A 90 4.18 15.38 -18.28
N ASP A 91 5.43 15.83 -18.28
CA ASP A 91 6.14 16.23 -19.51
C ASP A 91 6.32 15.08 -20.53
N LYS A 92 6.17 13.83 -20.09
CA LYS A 92 6.23 12.62 -20.93
C LYS A 92 4.86 12.14 -21.40
N GLU A 93 3.79 12.76 -20.94
CA GLU A 93 2.41 12.44 -21.29
C GLU A 93 1.88 13.53 -22.23
N HIS A 94 0.96 13.18 -23.11
CA HIS A 94 0.22 14.12 -23.95
C HIS A 94 -1.25 14.13 -23.56
N VAL A 95 -1.92 15.25 -23.85
CA VAL A 95 -3.36 15.40 -23.63
C VAL A 95 -4.11 14.75 -24.79
N ASP A 96 -4.94 13.75 -24.48
CA ASP A 96 -5.91 13.21 -25.42
C ASP A 96 -7.21 14.04 -25.33
N TRP A 97 -7.38 14.94 -26.29
CA TRP A 97 -8.55 15.81 -26.37
C TRP A 97 -9.86 15.07 -26.62
N GLY A 98 -9.83 13.89 -27.26
CA GLY A 98 -11.03 13.08 -27.52
C GLY A 98 -11.58 12.47 -26.23
N LEU A 99 -10.69 12.01 -25.36
CA LEU A 99 -11.05 11.39 -24.08
C LEU A 99 -11.21 12.38 -22.93
N THR A 100 -10.72 13.61 -23.09
CA THR A 100 -10.82 14.68 -22.09
C THR A 100 -12.26 15.01 -21.70
N THR A 101 -13.23 14.87 -22.61
CA THR A 101 -14.66 15.09 -22.31
C THR A 101 -15.18 14.21 -21.16
N GLY A 102 -14.60 13.02 -20.98
CA GLY A 102 -14.97 12.10 -19.90
C GLY A 102 -14.36 12.46 -18.54
N CYS A 103 -13.43 13.41 -18.48
CA CYS A 103 -12.66 13.77 -17.29
C CYS A 103 -13.18 15.01 -16.54
N GLY A 104 -14.31 15.61 -16.96
CA GLY A 104 -14.83 16.82 -16.33
C GLY A 104 -13.92 18.03 -16.57
N ASP A 105 -13.42 18.65 -15.49
CA ASP A 105 -12.52 19.81 -15.56
C ASP A 105 -11.04 19.42 -15.78
N TYR A 106 -10.74 18.13 -15.92
CA TYR A 106 -9.39 17.57 -16.03
C TYR A 106 -9.08 17.13 -17.46
N TYR A 107 -7.79 16.93 -17.77
CA TYR A 107 -7.32 16.40 -19.05
C TYR A 107 -7.06 14.91 -18.96
N CYS A 108 -7.42 14.15 -20.00
CA CYS A 108 -7.01 12.75 -20.09
C CYS A 108 -5.53 12.70 -20.52
N CYS A 109 -4.66 12.31 -19.60
CA CYS A 109 -3.21 12.21 -19.83
C CYS A 109 -2.84 10.80 -20.25
N VAL A 110 -2.27 10.67 -21.45
CA VAL A 110 -1.85 9.40 -22.05
C VAL A 110 -0.34 9.45 -22.29
N TYR A 111 0.35 8.32 -22.07
CA TYR A 111 1.77 8.18 -22.40
C TYR A 111 1.98 8.13 -23.92
#